data_AF-A0AAU3BZS7-F1
#
_entry.id   AF-A0AAU3BZS7-F1
#
_cell.length_a   1.000
_cell.length_b   1.000
_cell.length_c   1.000
_cell.angle_alpha   90.00
_cell.angle_beta   90.00
_cell.angle_gamma   90.00
#
_symmetry.space_group_name_H-M   'P 1'
#
loop_
_entity.id
_entity.type
_entity.pdbx_description
1 polymer ?
#
loop_
_entity_poly.entity_id
_entity_poly.type
_entity_poly.pdbx_seq_one_letter_code
_entity_poly.pdbx_strand_id
1 'polypeptide(L)' 'MAEVERLAGQLVELASTGIDVSDLGNGPRPSGLRRMDAAGGWFSFLVAPRAPLVIIVRIVPPFDAL' A
#
# COMPACT_ATOMS: atom_id res chain seq x y z
N MET A 1 -7.25 4.70 10.44
CA MET A 1 -6.29 5.52 9.67
C MET A 1 -4.85 5.22 10.08
N ALA A 2 -4.53 5.25 11.38
CA ALA A 2 -3.18 4.96 11.90
C ALA A 2 -2.52 3.68 11.32
N GLU A 3 -3.27 2.58 11.20
CA GLU A 3 -2.72 1.33 10.65
C GLU A 3 -2.35 1.43 9.16
N VAL A 4 -3.16 2.13 8.36
CA VAL A 4 -2.85 2.34 6.93
C VAL A 4 -1.64 3.26 6.78
N GLU A 5 -1.53 4.30 7.59
CA GLU A 5 -0.37 5.19 7.62
C GLU A 5 0.90 4.44 8.03
N ARG A 6 0.82 3.59 9.06
CA ARG A 6 1.92 2.73 9.51
C ARG A 6 2.39 1.80 8.38
N LEU A 7 1.47 1.09 7.73
CA LEU A 7 1.79 0.18 6.62
C LEU A 7 2.33 0.94 5.40
N ALA A 8 1.76 2.10 5.07
CA ALA A 8 2.27 2.96 4.00
C ALA A 8 3.68 3.47 4.30
N GLY A 9 3.96 3.83 5.56
CA GLY A 9 5.30 4.19 6.03
C GLY A 9 6.29 3.05 5.82
N GLN A 10 5.92 1.82 6.18
CA GLN A 10 6.77 0.65 5.94
C GLN A 10 7.04 0.40 4.46
N LEU A 11 6.05 0.62 3.58
CA LEU A 11 6.27 0.55 2.12
C LEU A 11 7.28 1.60 1.64
N VAL A 12 7.21 2.83 2.17
CA VAL A 12 8.16 3.89 1.84
C VAL A 12 9.56 3.56 2.35
N GLU A 13 9.68 3.05 3.58
CA GLU A 13 10.96 2.61 4.14
C GLU A 13 11.59 1.50 3.29
N LEU A 14 10.83 0.48 2.90
CA LEU A 14 11.32 -0.58 2.01
C LEU A 14 11.74 -0.03 0.65
N ALA A 15 10.94 0.85 0.04
CA ALA A 15 11.32 1.48 -1.22
C ALA A 15 12.61 2.29 -1.10
N SER A 16 12.84 2.95 0.04
CA SER A 16 14.05 3.74 0.29
C SER A 16 15.33 2.91 0.37
N THR A 17 15.22 1.60 0.65
CA THR A 17 16.35 0.67 0.64
C THR A 17 16.59 0.02 -0.73
N GLY A 18 15.83 0.41 -1.76
CA GLY A 18 15.93 -0.11 -3.12
C GLY A 18 15.08 -1.36 -3.37
N ILE A 19 14.18 -1.72 -2.45
CA ILE A 19 13.25 -2.84 -2.64
C ILE A 19 12.12 -2.40 -3.58
N ASP A 20 11.86 -3.20 -4.61
CA ASP A 20 10.72 -2.98 -5.48
C ASP A 20 9.41 -3.39 -4.78
N VAL A 21 8.71 -2.40 -4.25
CA VAL A 21 7.43 -2.60 -3.55
C VAL A 21 6.25 -2.78 -4.51
N SER A 22 6.47 -2.70 -5.83
CA SER A 22 5.44 -2.95 -6.83
C SER A 22 5.08 -4.43 -6.96
N ASP A 23 5.83 -5.32 -6.32
CA ASP A 23 5.51 -6.74 -6.20
C ASP A 23 4.79 -7.11 -4.90
N LEU A 24 4.63 -6.17 -3.96
CA LEU A 24 3.94 -6.40 -2.69
C LEU A 24 2.41 -6.35 -2.83
N GLY A 25 1.72 -7.06 -1.94
CA GLY A 25 0.26 -7.15 -1.92
C GLY A 25 -0.35 -8.01 -3.04
N ASN A 26 -1.67 -8.13 -3.00
CA ASN A 26 -2.47 -8.94 -3.92
C ASN A 26 -2.76 -8.18 -5.22
N GLY A 27 -2.38 -8.76 -6.36
CA GLY A 27 -2.49 -8.16 -7.68
C GLY A 27 -1.44 -8.70 -8.66
N PRO A 28 -1.36 -8.18 -9.90
CA PRO A 28 -1.92 -6.90 -10.34
C PRO A 28 -3.43 -6.94 -10.57
N ARG A 29 -4.13 -5.91 -10.10
CA ARG A 29 -5.51 -5.58 -10.50
C ARG A 29 -5.45 -4.67 -11.75
N PRO A 30 -6.58 -4.37 -12.43
CA PRO A 30 -6.58 -3.43 -13.53
C PRO A 30 -5.83 -2.14 -13.16
N SER A 31 -5.12 -1.54 -14.12
CA SER A 31 -4.26 -0.36 -13.95
C SER A 31 -3.01 -0.53 -13.06
N GLY A 32 -2.61 -1.77 -12.72
CA GLY A 32 -1.43 -2.03 -11.89
C GLY A 32 -1.68 -1.85 -10.40
N LEU A 33 -2.94 -1.64 -10.01
CA LEU A 33 -3.35 -1.43 -8.62
C LEU A 33 -3.10 -2.69 -7.80
N ARG A 34 -2.60 -2.52 -6.58
CA ARG A 34 -2.29 -3.63 -5.66
C ARG A 34 -3.09 -3.48 -4.39
N ARG A 35 -3.60 -4.58 -3.85
CA ARG A 35 -4.37 -4.58 -2.61
C ARG A 35 -3.54 -5.16 -1.48
N MET A 36 -3.44 -4.43 -0.37
CA MET A 36 -2.90 -4.94 0.87
C MET A 36 -4.05 -5.15 1.86
N ASP A 37 -4.15 -6.34 2.44
CA ASP A 37 -5.10 -6.61 3.51
C ASP A 37 -4.50 -6.14 4.86
N ALA A 38 -5.31 -5.49 5.70
CA ALA A 38 -4.83 -4.81 6.91
C ALA A 38 -5.91 -4.79 7.99
N ALA A 39 -5.62 -5.40 9.15
CA ALA A 39 -6.44 -5.35 10.38
C ALA A 39 -7.96 -5.60 10.17
N GLY A 40 -8.32 -6.54 9.30
CA GLY A 40 -9.70 -6.87 8.95
C GLY A 40 -10.27 -6.08 7.77
N GLY A 41 -9.65 -4.96 7.41
CA GLY A 41 -9.90 -4.16 6.23
C GLY A 41 -8.84 -4.39 5.14
N TRP A 42 -8.76 -3.45 4.21
CA TRP A 42 -7.77 -3.44 3.15
C TRP A 42 -7.57 -2.04 2.59
N PHE A 43 -6.42 -1.80 1.97
CA PHE A 43 -6.21 -0.63 1.12
C PHE A 43 -5.61 -1.04 -0.20
N SER A 44 -5.76 -0.19 -1.20
CA SER A 44 -5.14 -0.37 -2.50
C SER A 44 -4.16 0.74 -2.80
N PHE A 45 -3.00 0.39 -3.35
CA PHE A 45 -1.94 1.33 -3.67
C PHE A 45 -1.38 1.13 -5.08
N LEU A 46 -0.70 2.16 -5.58
CA LEU A 46 0.07 2.17 -6.81
C LEU A 46 1.46 2.70 -6.54
N VAL A 47 2.46 2.10 -7.17
CA VAL A 47 3.81 2.67 -7.26
C VAL A 47 3.85 3.51 -8.53
N ALA A 48 4.16 4.80 -8.42
CA ALA A 48 4.22 5.69 -9.56
C ALA A 48 5.39 5.27 -10.48
N PRO A 49 5.16 4.96 -11.77
CA PRO A 49 6.22 4.43 -12.64
C PRO A 49 7.38 5.39 -12.91
N ARG A 50 7.19 6.70 -12.66
CA ARG A 50 8.12 7.77 -13.03
C ARG A 50 8.55 8.66 -11.87
N ALA A 51 8.15 8.31 -10.64
CA ALA A 51 8.46 9.10 -9.46
C ALA A 51 8.54 8.19 -8.23
N PRO A 52 9.36 8.52 -7.22
CA PRO A 52 9.42 7.78 -5.96
C PRO A 52 8.19 8.09 -5.10
N LEU A 53 7.01 7.67 -5.58
CA LEU A 53 5.71 7.96 -4.97
C LEU A 53 4.89 6.68 -4.84
N VAL A 54 4.39 6.44 -3.63
CA VAL A 54 3.37 5.43 -3.34
C VAL A 54 2.03 6.14 -3.19
N ILE A 55 1.05 5.79 -4.01
CA ILE A 55 -0.27 6.43 -4.06
C ILE A 55 -1.29 5.48 -3.42
N ILE A 56 -1.93 5.89 -2.33
CA ILE A 56 -3.05 5.14 -1.73
C ILE A 56 -4.35 5.57 -2.43
N VAL A 57 -5.01 4.65 -3.12
CA VAL A 57 -6.16 4.94 -3.98
C VAL A 57 -7.50 4.71 -3.27
N ARG A 58 -7.57 3.67 -2.45
CA ARG A 58 -8.79 3.31 -1.72
C ARG A 58 -8.41 2.66 -0.40
N ILE A 59 -9.17 3.01 0.62
CA ILE A 59 -9.08 2.46 1.97
C ILE A 59 -10.46 1.91 2.31
N VAL A 60 -10.52 0.64 2.71
CA VAL A 60 -11.75 -0.05 3.14
C VAL A 60 -11.54 -0.59 4.57
N PRO A 61 -12.25 -0.05 5.58
CA PRO A 61 -12.21 -0.53 6.97
C PRO A 61 -12.79 -1.97 7.12
N PRO A 62 -12.65 -2.65 8.28
CA PRO A 62 -12.27 -2.15 9.60
C PRO A 62 -10.75 -2.06 9.80
N PHE A 63 -10.30 -1.05 10.52
CA PHE A 63 -8.93 -1.00 11.04
C PHE A 63 -9.08 -1.12 12.54
N ASP A 64 -9.53 -2.29 12.99
CA ASP A 64 -10.12 -2.48 14.32
C ASP A 64 -9.32 -1.74 15.38
N ALA A 65 -10.06 -0.94 16.15
CA ALA A 65 -9.58 0.20 16.91
C ALA A 65 -8.30 -0.11 17.68
N LEU A 66 -7.20 0.50 17.23
CA LEU A 66 -6.13 0.95 18.11
C LEU A 66 -6.57 2.25 18.79
#